data_AF-A0A2T7ULP6-F1
#
_entry.id   AF-A0A2T7ULP6-F1
#
_cell.length_a   1.000
_cell.length_b   1.000
_cell.length_c   1.000
_cell.angle_alpha   90.00
_cell.angle_beta   90.00
_cell.angle_gamma   90.00
#
_symmetry.space_group_name_H-M   'P 1'
#
loop_
_entity.id
_entity.type
_entity.pdbx_description
1 polymer ?
#
loop_
_entity_poly.entity_id
_entity_poly.type
_entity_poly.pdbx_seq_one_letter_code
_entity_poly.pdbx_strand_id
1 'polypeptide(L)' 'MVEQQKTVITRKGKRGPAPTGKGTLIGLRLQPELLAWVDTERAKLDPEPSRPEFIRQVLEDHRG' A
#
# COMPACT_ATOMS: atom_id res chain seq x y z
N MET A 1 14.30 23.81 -14.76
CA MET A 1 15.13 22.59 -14.85
C MET A 1 14.17 21.42 -14.63
N VAL A 2 13.88 20.63 -15.66
CA VAL A 2 12.91 19.53 -15.55
C VAL A 2 13.67 18.32 -15.02
N GLU A 3 13.58 18.08 -13.72
CA GLU A 3 14.11 16.86 -13.11
C GLU A 3 13.26 15.67 -13.57
N GLN A 4 13.86 14.85 -14.42
CA GLN A 4 13.29 13.60 -14.89
C GLN A 4 13.12 12.64 -13.71
N GLN A 5 11.88 12.39 -13.32
CA GLN A 5 11.55 11.35 -12.35
C GLN A 5 11.91 9.99 -12.93
N LYS A 6 13.05 9.45 -12.48
CA LYS A 6 13.51 8.11 -12.81
C LYS A 6 12.49 7.10 -12.28
N THR A 7 11.64 6.57 -13.16
CA THR A 7 10.66 5.55 -12.80
C THR A 7 11.42 4.30 -12.36
N VAL A 8 11.34 3.99 -11.07
CA VAL A 8 11.87 2.75 -10.52
C VAL A 8 11.06 1.60 -11.09
N ILE A 9 11.65 0.89 -12.06
CA ILE A 9 11.17 -0.39 -12.60
C ILE A 9 10.86 -1.31 -11.42
N THR A 10 9.63 -1.81 -11.32
CA THR A 10 9.27 -2.91 -10.42
C THR A 10 10.13 -4.11 -10.80
N ARG A 11 11.19 -4.35 -10.04
CA ARG A 11 12.25 -5.31 -10.30
C ARG A 11 11.65 -6.68 -10.65
N LYS A 12 11.90 -7.13 -11.89
CA LYS A 12 11.63 -8.48 -12.39
C LYS A 12 12.55 -9.46 -11.64
N GLY A 13 12.17 -9.91 -10.44
CA GLY A 13 13.08 -10.74 -9.65
C GLY A 13 12.69 -10.98 -8.19
N LYS A 14 11.61 -11.75 -8.02
CA LYS A 14 11.17 -12.61 -6.90
C LYS A 14 9.66 -12.55 -6.94
N ARG A 15 9.05 -13.53 -7.63
CA ARG A 15 7.62 -13.77 -7.55
C ARG A 15 7.30 -13.91 -6.05
N GLY A 16 6.60 -12.94 -5.49
CA GLY A 16 5.86 -13.16 -4.27
C GLY A 16 4.91 -14.34 -4.44
N PRO A 17 4.31 -14.86 -3.35
CA PRO A 17 3.31 -15.92 -3.45
C PRO A 17 2.31 -15.60 -4.57
N ALA A 18 1.94 -16.64 -5.33
CA ALA A 18 1.09 -16.49 -6.51
C ALA A 18 -0.15 -15.66 -6.17
N PRO A 19 -0.57 -14.74 -7.06
CA PRO A 19 -1.78 -13.96 -6.83
C PRO A 19 -2.93 -14.94 -6.63
N THR A 20 -3.53 -14.91 -5.43
CA THR A 20 -4.51 -15.88 -4.95
C THR A 20 -5.87 -15.77 -5.65
N GLY A 21 -5.97 -14.98 -6.72
CA GLY A 21 -7.21 -14.68 -7.45
C GLY A 21 -8.19 -13.78 -6.70
N LYS A 22 -7.87 -13.35 -5.47
CA LYS A 22 -8.79 -12.60 -4.59
C LYS A 22 -8.67 -11.07 -4.69
N GLY A 23 -7.97 -10.54 -5.69
CA GLY A 23 -7.87 -9.10 -5.89
C GLY A 23 -6.90 -8.68 -7.00
N THR A 24 -7.06 -7.44 -7.48
CA THR A 24 -6.19 -6.82 -8.49
C THR A 24 -5.10 -5.98 -7.81
N LEU A 25 -3.84 -6.16 -8.19
CA LEU A 25 -2.73 -5.37 -7.66
C LEU A 25 -2.84 -3.91 -8.13
N ILE A 26 -3.02 -2.99 -7.19
CA ILE A 26 -2.86 -1.55 -7.40
C ILE A 26 -1.45 -1.16 -6.96
N GLY A 27 -0.54 -0.84 -7.89
CA GLY A 27 0.81 -0.41 -7.55
C GLY A 27 0.83 1.00 -6.96
N LEU A 28 0.47 1.16 -5.69
CA LEU A 28 0.27 2.45 -5.03
C LEU A 28 1.59 3.07 -4.54
N ARG A 29 1.82 4.34 -4.86
CA ARG A 29 2.91 5.17 -4.30
C ARG A 29 2.30 6.26 -3.43
N LEU A 30 2.70 6.31 -2.16
CA LEU A 30 2.25 7.30 -1.19
C LEU A 30 3.37 8.31 -0.89
N GLN A 31 2.99 9.55 -0.60
CA GLN A 31 3.89 10.54 -0.04
C GLN A 31 4.31 10.12 1.39
N PRO A 32 5.51 10.51 1.86
CA PRO A 32 6.05 10.03 3.14
C PRO A 32 5.18 10.42 4.34
N GLU A 33 4.54 11.60 4.31
CA GLU A 33 3.62 12.05 5.36
C GLU A 33 2.41 11.11 5.50
N LEU A 34 1.81 10.72 4.38
CA LEU A 34 0.63 9.87 4.36
C LEU A 34 0.99 8.43 4.73
N LEU A 35 2.17 7.97 4.33
CA LEU A 35 2.67 6.66 4.76
C LEU A 35 2.91 6.61 6.28
N ALA A 36 3.48 7.66 6.86
CA ALA A 36 3.70 7.76 8.30
C ALA A 36 2.38 7.79 9.10
N TRP A 37 1.36 8.47 8.56
CA TRP A 37 0.02 8.43 9.12
C TRP A 37 -0.56 7.01 9.09
N VAL A 38 -0.48 6.30 7.95
CA VAL A 38 -0.93 4.89 7.85
C VAL A 38 -0.21 3.99 8.87
N ASP A 39 1.11 4.16 9.01
CA ASP A 39 1.90 3.39 9.99
C ASP A 39 1.46 3.68 11.43
N THR A 40 1.11 4.93 11.74
CA THR A 40 0.67 5.36 13.07
C THR A 40 -0.74 4.89 13.39
N GLU A 41 -1.68 5.00 12.45
CA GLU A 41 -3.08 4.61 12.69
C GLU A 41 -3.25 3.10 12.83
N ARG A 42 -2.52 2.28 12.04
CA ARG A 42 -2.63 0.82 12.22
C ARG A 42 -2.16 0.36 13.60
N ALA A 43 -1.16 1.03 14.17
CA ALA A 43 -0.55 0.65 15.45
C ALA A 43 -1.49 0.88 16.64
N LYS A 44 -2.59 1.60 16.42
CA LYS A 44 -3.66 1.81 17.42
C LYS A 44 -4.69 0.67 17.45
N LEU A 45 -4.70 -0.20 16.45
CA LEU A 45 -5.68 -1.29 16.32
C LEU A 45 -5.11 -2.58 16.91
N ASP A 46 -5.97 -3.36 17.59
CA ASP A 46 -5.63 -4.69 18.11
C ASP A 46 -6.59 -5.75 17.53
N PRO A 47 -6.09 -6.75 16.78
CA PRO A 47 -4.69 -6.92 16.37
C PRO A 47 -4.25 -5.87 15.34
N GLU A 48 -2.95 -5.51 15.33
CA GLU A 48 -2.38 -4.57 14.34
C GLU A 48 -2.52 -5.16 12.92
N PRO A 49 -3.33 -4.54 12.02
CA PRO A 49 -3.51 -5.06 10.66
C PRO A 49 -2.30 -4.76 9.79
N SER A 50 -2.05 -5.60 8.78
CA SER A 50 -1.02 -5.29 7.80
C SER A 50 -1.36 -4.03 6.99
N ARG A 51 -0.37 -3.30 6.47
CA ARG A 51 -0.58 -2.11 5.60
C ARG A 51 -1.67 -2.29 4.54
N PRO A 52 -1.65 -3.35 3.69
CA PRO A 52 -2.69 -3.53 2.69
C PRO A 52 -4.06 -3.86 3.28
N GLU A 53 -4.13 -4.47 4.47
CA GLU A 53 -5.41 -4.71 5.16
C GLU A 53 -5.98 -3.42 5.72
N PHE A 54 -5.17 -2.62 6.41
CA PHE A 54 -5.57 -1.31 6.92
C PHE A 54 -6.10 -0.40 5.80
N ILE A 55 -5.39 -0.33 4.66
CA ILE A 55 -5.84 0.45 3.51
C ILE A 55 -7.20 -0.05 2.99
N ARG A 56 -7.43 -1.37 2.95
CA ARG A 56 -8.74 -1.90 2.55
C ARG A 56 -9.83 -1.51 3.54
N GLN A 57 -9.58 -1.57 4.85
CA GLN A 57 -10.54 -1.15 5.86
C GLN A 57 -10.92 0.33 5.72
N VAL A 58 -9.94 1.22 5.53
CA VAL A 58 -10.18 2.66 5.30
C VAL A 58 -11.01 2.90 4.03
N LEU A 59 -10.75 2.15 2.95
CA LEU A 59 -11.50 2.28 1.71
C LEU A 59 -12.94 1.74 1.83
N GLU A 60 -13.14 0.64 2.56
CA GLU A 60 -14.49 0.09 2.81
C GLU A 60 -15.30 1.01 3.73
N ASP A 61 -14.66 1.59 4.75
CA ASP A 61 -15.26 2.61 5.64
C ASP A 61 -15.68 3.87 4.87
N HIS A 62 -14.80 4.40 4.01
CA HIS A 62 -15.11 5.58 3.19
C HIS A 62 -16.14 5.30 2.07
N ARG A 63 -16.29 4.05 1.63
CA ARG A 63 -17.32 3.65 0.64
C ARG A 63 -18.70 3.50 1.30
N GLY A 64 -18.75 3.25 2.61
CA GLY A 64 -19.97 3.21 3.41
C GLY A 64 -20.60 4.57 3.62
#